data_AF-A0A2N5STT0-F1
#
_entry.id   AF-A0A2N5STT0-F1
#
_cell.length_a   1.000
_cell.length_b   1.000
_cell.length_c   1.000
_cell.angle_alpha   90.00
_cell.angle_beta   90.00
_cell.angle_gamma   90.00
#
_symmetry.space_group_name_H-M   'P 1'
#
loop_
_entity.id
_entity.type
_entity.pdbx_description
1 polymer ?
#
loop_
_entity_poly.entity_id
_entity_poly.type
_entity_poly.pdbx_seq_one_letter_code
_entity_poly.pdbx_strand_id
1 'polypeptide(L)'
;PFAAHMTSAEFHQVMTSGFSTIAGSVLTAYVALGASAVYLIGASIMSIPASLAISKLRFPEDGQPLTAGEVTIPEDEEATGQNRNAMMTFSDGAWLGLKVAGMILANLLTILALLYTVDGLLTWIGQFWGMDPNGPHALKLELILQYILYPVSWLMGTPNQDVMKVSRLLALKLITNEFVAC
;
A
#
# COMPACT_ATOMS: atom_id res chain seq x y z
N PRO A 1 5.14 6.93 -23.42
CA PRO A 1 5.80 8.21 -23.73
C PRO A 1 6.83 8.74 -22.69
N PHE A 2 6.45 9.20 -21.48
CA PHE A 2 7.39 9.99 -20.64
C PHE A 2 8.21 9.21 -19.60
N ALA A 3 7.84 7.97 -19.27
CA ALA A 3 8.49 7.20 -18.20
C ALA A 3 9.99 6.92 -18.45
N ALA A 4 10.40 6.83 -19.72
CA ALA A 4 11.81 6.62 -20.10
C ALA A 4 12.67 7.89 -20.00
N HIS A 5 12.05 9.07 -19.92
CA HIS A 5 12.72 10.37 -19.88
C HIS A 5 12.58 11.09 -18.54
N MET A 6 11.95 10.44 -17.55
CA MET A 6 11.74 11.02 -16.23
C MET A 6 13.06 11.16 -15.46
N THR A 7 13.20 12.26 -14.72
CA THR A 7 14.29 12.40 -13.75
C THR A 7 14.11 11.39 -12.61
N SER A 8 15.18 11.10 -11.86
CA SER A 8 15.07 10.21 -10.68
C SER A 8 14.08 10.77 -9.63
N ALA A 9 13.93 12.09 -9.56
CA ALA A 9 12.97 12.75 -8.68
C ALA A 9 11.51 12.60 -9.16
N GLU A 10 11.26 12.70 -10.46
CA GLU A 10 9.95 12.41 -11.05
C GLU A 10 9.58 10.93 -10.89
N PHE A 11 10.52 10.02 -11.12
CA PHE A 11 10.28 8.58 -10.90
C PHE A 11 9.99 8.28 -9.42
N HIS A 12 10.74 8.88 -8.49
CA HIS A 12 10.47 8.75 -7.05
C HIS A 12 9.09 9.26 -6.68
N GLN A 13 8.65 10.38 -7.27
CA GLN A 13 7.32 10.93 -7.06
C GLN A 13 6.22 10.00 -7.57
N VAL A 14 6.37 9.43 -8.77
CA VAL A 14 5.40 8.47 -9.32
C VAL A 14 5.27 7.26 -8.40
N MET A 15 6.39 6.67 -7.98
CA MET A 15 6.39 5.52 -7.07
C MET A 15 5.76 5.87 -5.70
N THR A 16 6.13 7.02 -5.13
CA THR A 16 5.60 7.47 -3.83
C THR A 16 4.09 7.70 -3.90
N SER A 17 3.59 8.31 -4.98
CA SER A 17 2.15 8.51 -5.19
C SER A 17 1.40 7.17 -5.35
N GLY A 18 2.02 6.20 -6.03
CA GLY A 18 1.48 4.85 -6.19
C GLY A 18 1.33 4.10 -4.87
N PHE A 19 2.33 4.17 -3.99
CA PHE A 19 2.25 3.54 -2.65
C PHE A 19 1.37 4.32 -1.65
N SER A 20 1.17 5.62 -1.86
CA SER A 20 0.37 6.45 -0.96
C SER A 20 -1.13 6.32 -1.18
N THR A 21 -1.57 5.79 -2.32
CA THR A 21 -2.98 5.70 -2.72
C THR A 21 -3.40 4.24 -2.87
N ILE A 22 -4.71 4.00 -2.86
CA ILE A 22 -5.29 2.67 -3.12
C ILE A 22 -5.92 2.66 -4.51
N ALA A 23 -5.81 1.52 -5.20
CA ALA A 23 -6.46 1.34 -6.49
C ALA A 23 -7.99 1.30 -6.34
N GLY A 24 -8.73 1.90 -7.29
CA GLY A 24 -10.20 1.91 -7.27
C GLY A 24 -10.83 0.52 -7.30
N SER A 25 -10.17 -0.46 -7.93
CA SER A 25 -10.59 -1.87 -7.92
C SER A 25 -10.60 -2.46 -6.51
N VAL A 26 -9.61 -2.10 -5.70
CA VAL A 26 -9.42 -2.57 -4.32
C VAL A 26 -10.32 -1.78 -3.35
N LEU A 27 -10.57 -0.51 -3.63
CA LEU A 27 -11.50 0.33 -2.84
C LEU A 27 -12.89 -0.31 -2.76
N THR A 28 -13.43 -0.81 -3.88
CA THR A 28 -14.74 -1.49 -3.90
C THR A 28 -14.73 -2.75 -3.02
N ALA A 29 -13.62 -3.50 -3.01
CA ALA A 29 -13.47 -4.65 -2.14
C ALA A 29 -13.49 -4.26 -0.65
N TYR A 30 -12.84 -3.16 -0.26
CA TYR A 30 -12.89 -2.67 1.13
C TYR A 30 -14.27 -2.20 1.56
N VAL A 31 -14.99 -1.53 0.68
CA VAL A 31 -16.38 -1.14 0.97
C VAL A 31 -17.25 -2.38 1.18
N ALA A 32 -17.03 -3.46 0.40
CA ALA A 32 -17.72 -4.73 0.59
C ALA A 32 -17.36 -5.42 1.92
N LEU A 33 -16.16 -5.21 2.45
CA LEU A 33 -15.72 -5.72 3.77
C LEU A 33 -16.26 -4.89 4.96
N GLY A 34 -16.96 -3.77 4.70
CA GLY A 34 -17.60 -2.94 5.72
C GLY A 34 -16.86 -1.64 6.05
N ALA A 35 -15.77 -1.32 5.32
CA ALA A 35 -15.10 -0.03 5.47
C ALA A 35 -15.95 1.11 4.88
N SER A 36 -15.88 2.30 5.51
CA SER A 36 -16.61 3.47 5.02
C SER A 36 -16.01 4.01 3.72
N ALA A 37 -16.80 3.97 2.64
CA ALA A 37 -16.42 4.54 1.35
C ALA A 37 -16.03 6.03 1.46
N VAL A 38 -16.71 6.79 2.33
CA VAL A 38 -16.43 8.22 2.53
C VAL A 38 -15.02 8.44 3.06
N TYR A 39 -14.58 7.64 4.05
CA TYR A 39 -13.23 7.74 4.60
C TYR A 39 -12.17 7.24 3.62
N LEU A 40 -12.45 6.18 2.86
CA LEU A 40 -11.51 5.65 1.86
C LEU A 40 -11.28 6.62 0.69
N ILE A 41 -12.35 7.21 0.17
CA ILE A 41 -12.27 8.20 -0.92
C ILE A 41 -11.57 9.47 -0.41
N GLY A 42 -11.98 9.96 0.77
CA GLY A 42 -11.36 11.13 1.40
C GLY A 42 -9.85 10.94 1.62
N ALA A 43 -9.45 9.79 2.17
CA ALA A 43 -8.04 9.45 2.37
C ALA A 43 -7.26 9.41 1.04
N SER A 44 -7.84 8.82 0.00
CA SER A 44 -7.19 8.72 -1.32
C SER A 44 -6.94 10.10 -1.95
N ILE A 45 -7.91 11.03 -1.83
CA ILE A 45 -7.77 12.40 -2.33
C ILE A 45 -6.73 13.18 -1.52
N MET A 46 -6.71 13.03 -0.18
CA MET A 46 -5.73 13.68 0.69
C MET A 46 -4.31 13.14 0.50
N SER A 47 -4.16 11.86 0.14
CA SER A 47 -2.87 11.23 -0.15
C SER A 47 -2.14 11.86 -1.35
N ILE A 48 -2.86 12.40 -2.34
CA ILE A 48 -2.24 12.99 -3.54
C ILE A 48 -1.33 14.18 -3.18
N PRO A 49 -1.81 15.27 -2.54
CA PRO A 49 -0.96 16.39 -2.17
C PRO A 49 0.08 16.01 -1.09
N ALA A 50 -0.27 15.11 -0.17
CA ALA A 50 0.66 14.63 0.85
C ALA A 50 1.85 13.88 0.23
N SER A 51 1.59 12.99 -0.73
CA SER A 51 2.62 12.21 -1.41
C SER A 51 3.57 13.10 -2.22
N LEU A 52 3.05 14.15 -2.87
CA LEU A 52 3.86 15.13 -3.59
C LEU A 52 4.77 15.90 -2.62
N ALA A 53 4.21 16.41 -1.52
CA ALA A 53 4.96 17.15 -0.52
C ALA A 53 6.08 16.30 0.11
N ILE A 54 5.77 15.07 0.52
CA ILE A 54 6.75 14.15 1.13
C ILE A 54 7.82 13.74 0.10
N SER A 55 7.42 13.44 -1.13
CA SER A 55 8.37 13.07 -2.19
C SER A 55 9.36 14.19 -2.46
N LYS A 56 8.91 15.44 -2.61
CA LYS A 56 9.78 16.59 -2.88
C LYS A 56 10.60 17.03 -1.67
N LEU A 57 10.11 16.78 -0.44
CA LEU A 57 10.91 16.98 0.78
C LEU A 57 12.05 15.96 0.90
N ARG A 58 11.82 14.70 0.49
CA ARG A 58 12.81 13.64 0.61
C ARG A 58 13.79 13.58 -0.56
N PHE A 59 13.30 13.81 -1.76
CA PHE A 59 14.09 13.79 -2.98
C PHE A 59 13.71 15.03 -3.81
N PRO A 60 14.33 16.19 -3.51
CA PRO A 60 14.07 17.43 -4.22
C PRO A 60 14.49 17.31 -5.69
N GLU A 61 13.92 18.16 -6.53
CA GLU A 61 14.25 18.19 -7.95
C GLU A 61 15.61 18.88 -8.14
N ASP A 62 16.62 18.13 -8.56
CA ASP A 62 17.98 18.64 -8.78
C ASP A 62 18.24 19.07 -10.25
N GLY A 63 17.26 18.94 -11.15
CA GLY A 63 17.40 19.22 -12.60
C GLY A 63 16.25 20.04 -13.22
N GLN A 64 16.42 20.49 -14.46
CA GLN A 64 15.30 20.98 -15.28
C GLN A 64 14.52 19.77 -15.81
N PRO A 65 13.25 19.58 -15.40
CA PRO A 65 12.47 18.49 -15.96
C PRO A 65 12.18 18.81 -17.43
N LEU A 66 12.35 17.82 -18.31
CA LEU A 66 12.01 17.90 -19.75
C LEU A 66 10.50 18.19 -19.96
N THR A 67 9.69 18.06 -18.92
CA THR A 67 8.25 18.37 -18.88
C THR A 67 7.94 19.84 -18.53
N ALA A 68 8.94 20.66 -18.17
CA ALA A 68 8.76 22.09 -17.92
C ALA A 68 8.67 22.88 -19.24
N GLY A 69 7.49 22.89 -19.85
CA GLY A 69 7.11 23.89 -20.85
C GLY A 69 6.65 23.35 -22.20
N GLU A 70 7.06 22.14 -22.59
CA GLU A 70 6.64 21.55 -23.86
C GLU A 70 6.31 20.06 -23.67
N VAL A 71 5.02 19.76 -23.57
CA VAL A 71 4.53 18.38 -23.70
C VAL A 71 4.57 18.06 -25.20
N THR A 72 5.76 17.82 -25.75
CA THR A 72 5.88 17.09 -27.01
C THR A 72 5.52 15.65 -26.67
N ILE A 73 4.25 15.32 -26.85
CA ILE A 73 3.80 13.93 -26.92
C ILE A 73 4.60 13.34 -28.09
N PRO A 74 5.59 12.46 -27.88
CA PRO A 74 6.04 11.66 -28.99
C PRO A 74 4.80 10.90 -29.43
N GLU A 75 4.42 11.01 -30.69
CA GLU A 75 3.51 10.05 -31.31
C GLU A 75 4.22 8.69 -31.24
N ASP A 76 4.19 8.06 -30.07
CA ASP A 76 4.52 6.67 -29.92
C ASP A 76 3.53 5.97 -30.87
N GLU A 77 4.07 5.33 -31.90
CA GLU A 77 3.39 4.55 -32.95
C GLU A 77 2.62 3.33 -32.41
N GLU A 78 2.14 3.37 -31.16
CA GLU A 78 1.18 2.45 -30.56
C GLU A 78 -0.23 3.06 -30.44
N ALA A 79 -0.45 4.23 -31.06
CA ALA A 79 -1.79 4.66 -31.49
C ALA A 79 -2.28 3.89 -32.75
N THR A 80 -1.68 2.74 -33.07
CA THR A 80 -2.17 1.78 -34.07
C THR A 80 -3.39 1.05 -33.52
N GLY A 81 -4.55 1.69 -33.60
CA GLY A 81 -5.82 1.01 -33.34
C GLY A 81 -7.04 1.89 -33.11
N GLN A 82 -7.24 2.90 -33.95
CA GLN A 82 -8.58 3.46 -34.18
C GLN A 82 -9.57 2.28 -34.42
N ASN A 83 -10.60 2.18 -33.58
CA ASN A 83 -11.65 1.12 -33.50
C ASN A 83 -11.36 -0.12 -32.64
N ARG A 84 -10.93 0.03 -31.37
CA ARG A 84 -11.16 -1.04 -30.37
C ARG A 84 -12.62 -0.99 -29.92
N ASN A 85 -13.38 -2.05 -30.23
CA ASN A 85 -14.75 -2.22 -29.74
C ASN A 85 -14.76 -2.13 -28.21
N ALA A 86 -15.70 -1.40 -27.63
CA ALA A 86 -15.84 -1.26 -26.17
C ALA A 86 -15.88 -2.62 -25.45
N MET A 87 -16.45 -3.62 -26.11
CA MET A 87 -16.53 -5.00 -25.62
C MET A 87 -15.15 -5.70 -25.56
N MET A 88 -14.23 -5.39 -26.49
CA MET A 88 -12.87 -5.94 -26.50
C MET A 88 -12.03 -5.32 -25.39
N THR A 89 -12.06 -3.98 -25.24
CA THR A 89 -11.39 -3.28 -24.13
C THR A 89 -11.89 -3.75 -22.77
N PHE A 90 -13.20 -4.02 -22.64
CA PHE A 90 -13.77 -4.59 -21.42
C PHE A 90 -13.23 -6.00 -21.13
N SER A 91 -13.15 -6.85 -22.16
CA SER A 91 -12.64 -8.23 -22.02
C SER A 91 -11.15 -8.25 -21.65
N ASP A 92 -10.34 -7.37 -22.25
CA ASP A 92 -8.92 -7.23 -21.92
C ASP A 92 -8.72 -6.72 -20.48
N GLY A 93 -9.54 -5.77 -20.04
CA GLY A 93 -9.57 -5.29 -18.67
C GLY A 93 -9.94 -6.38 -17.66
N ALA A 94 -10.95 -7.22 -17.99
CA ALA A 94 -11.34 -8.35 -17.16
C ALA A 94 -10.22 -9.40 -17.04
N TRP A 95 -9.51 -9.69 -18.14
CA TRP A 95 -8.37 -10.63 -18.15
C TRP A 95 -7.19 -10.12 -17.34
N LEU A 96 -6.85 -8.82 -17.47
CA LEU A 96 -5.84 -8.17 -16.65
C LEU A 96 -6.23 -8.20 -15.17
N GLY A 97 -7.49 -7.87 -14.87
CA GLY A 97 -8.05 -7.93 -13.52
C GLY A 97 -7.92 -9.31 -12.89
N LEU A 98 -8.24 -10.38 -13.64
CA LEU A 98 -8.09 -11.76 -13.17
C LEU A 98 -6.63 -12.11 -12.86
N LYS A 99 -5.69 -11.71 -13.73
CA LYS A 99 -4.25 -11.94 -13.49
C LYS A 99 -3.77 -11.21 -12.24
N VAL A 100 -4.12 -9.94 -12.09
CA VAL A 100 -3.73 -9.14 -10.93
C VAL A 100 -4.34 -9.71 -9.65
N ALA A 101 -5.62 -10.10 -9.67
CA ALA A 101 -6.28 -10.73 -8.53
C ALA A 101 -5.58 -12.05 -8.12
N GLY A 102 -5.22 -12.89 -9.10
CA GLY A 102 -4.44 -14.11 -8.85
C GLY A 102 -3.07 -13.84 -8.22
N MET A 103 -2.36 -12.82 -8.70
CA MET A 103 -1.07 -12.40 -8.13
C MET A 103 -1.22 -11.91 -6.68
N ILE A 104 -2.24 -11.09 -6.40
CA ILE A 104 -2.52 -10.58 -5.05
C ILE A 104 -2.82 -11.74 -4.09
N LEU A 105 -3.68 -12.69 -4.49
CA LEU A 105 -4.02 -13.86 -3.67
C LEU A 105 -2.80 -14.73 -3.37
N ALA A 106 -1.99 -15.03 -4.38
CA ALA A 106 -0.78 -15.82 -4.22
C ALA A 106 0.25 -15.13 -3.31
N ASN A 107 0.43 -13.82 -3.49
CA ASN A 107 1.33 -13.03 -2.66
C ASN A 107 0.85 -12.98 -1.20
N LEU A 108 -0.45 -12.77 -0.98
CA LEU A 108 -1.04 -12.72 0.34
C LEU A 108 -0.86 -14.05 1.09
N LEU A 109 -1.15 -15.18 0.43
CA LEU A 109 -0.97 -16.50 1.00
C LEU A 109 0.50 -16.75 1.37
N THR A 110 1.43 -16.31 0.52
CA THR A 110 2.87 -16.42 0.78
C THR A 110 3.31 -15.60 1.98
N ILE A 111 2.88 -14.33 2.08
CA ILE A 111 3.21 -13.46 3.20
C ILE A 111 2.61 -14.00 4.50
N LEU A 112 1.35 -14.46 4.48
CA LEU A 112 0.72 -15.06 5.66
C LEU A 112 1.45 -16.34 6.10
N ALA A 113 1.82 -17.22 5.18
CA ALA A 113 2.59 -18.42 5.50
C ALA A 113 3.93 -18.08 6.16
N LEU A 114 4.64 -17.08 5.63
CA LEU A 114 5.89 -16.60 6.22
C LEU A 114 5.66 -15.98 7.61
N LEU A 115 4.62 -15.16 7.75
CA LEU A 115 4.23 -14.56 9.03
C LEU A 115 3.99 -15.63 10.09
N TYR A 116 3.13 -16.61 9.81
CA TYR A 116 2.85 -17.69 10.76
C TYR A 116 4.07 -18.53 11.09
N THR A 117 4.99 -18.70 10.13
CA THR A 117 6.27 -19.37 10.37
C THR A 117 7.14 -18.58 11.36
N VAL A 118 7.25 -17.27 11.15
CA VAL A 118 8.01 -16.37 12.02
C VAL A 118 7.38 -16.27 13.41
N ASP A 119 6.06 -16.09 13.48
CA ASP A 119 5.31 -16.08 14.74
C ASP A 119 5.44 -17.40 15.50
N GLY A 120 5.45 -18.54 14.80
CA GLY A 120 5.70 -19.84 15.39
C GLY A 120 7.09 -19.94 16.03
N LEU A 121 8.13 -19.45 15.34
CA LEU A 121 9.50 -19.40 15.86
C LEU A 121 9.63 -18.44 17.06
N LEU A 122 9.03 -17.25 16.97
CA LEU A 122 8.99 -16.26 18.06
C LEU A 122 8.28 -16.80 19.30
N THR A 123 7.15 -17.48 19.09
CA THR A 123 6.39 -18.12 20.17
C THR A 123 7.22 -19.22 20.82
N TRP A 124 7.93 -20.03 20.03
CA TRP A 124 8.85 -21.06 20.54
C TRP A 124 9.99 -20.47 21.38
N ILE A 125 10.60 -19.36 20.94
CA ILE A 125 11.62 -18.66 21.73
C ILE A 125 11.01 -18.04 23.00
N GLY A 126 9.83 -17.43 22.89
CA GLY A 126 9.11 -16.81 24.02
C GLY A 126 8.77 -17.81 25.12
N GLN A 127 8.48 -19.07 24.77
CA GLN A 127 8.28 -20.16 25.72
C GLN A 127 9.51 -20.40 26.60
N PHE A 128 10.74 -20.30 26.05
CA PHE A 128 11.97 -20.42 26.84
C PHE A 128 12.15 -19.26 27.83
N TRP A 129 11.55 -18.10 27.57
CA TRP A 129 11.59 -16.94 28.46
C TRP A 129 10.40 -16.91 29.44
N GLY A 130 9.63 -17.99 29.52
CA GLY A 130 8.49 -18.13 30.44
C GLY A 130 7.24 -17.36 30.01
N MET A 131 7.17 -16.90 28.75
CA MET A 131 5.97 -16.27 28.21
C MET A 131 4.97 -17.35 27.77
N ASP A 132 3.72 -17.23 28.23
CA ASP A 132 2.66 -18.16 27.84
C ASP A 132 2.35 -18.00 26.34
N PRO A 133 2.50 -19.06 25.52
CA PRO A 133 2.21 -19.03 24.09
C PRO A 133 0.74 -18.72 23.74
N ASN A 134 -0.20 -18.94 24.67
CA ASN A 134 -1.62 -18.61 24.49
C ASN A 134 -2.06 -17.41 25.34
N GLY A 135 -1.13 -16.77 26.05
CA GLY A 135 -1.41 -15.61 26.88
C GLY A 135 -1.65 -14.33 26.06
N PRO A 136 -2.19 -13.27 26.69
CA PRO A 136 -2.38 -11.96 26.06
C PRO A 136 -1.07 -11.27 25.63
N HIS A 137 0.09 -11.80 26.05
CA HIS A 137 1.43 -11.28 25.76
C HIS A 137 2.31 -12.31 25.02
N ALA A 138 1.70 -13.21 24.25
CA ALA A 138 2.47 -14.14 23.42
C ALA A 138 3.40 -13.35 22.48
N LEU A 139 4.68 -13.75 22.42
CA LEU A 139 5.66 -13.08 21.58
C LEU A 139 5.37 -13.36 20.10
N LYS A 140 4.74 -12.39 19.45
CA LYS A 140 4.41 -12.39 18.02
C LYS A 140 5.01 -11.17 17.34
N LEU A 141 5.23 -11.26 16.03
CA LEU A 141 5.71 -10.14 15.23
C LEU A 141 4.75 -8.95 15.34
N GLU A 142 3.44 -9.23 15.38
CA GLU A 142 2.40 -8.23 15.64
C GLU A 142 2.64 -7.44 16.93
N LEU A 143 2.95 -8.11 18.05
CA LEU A 143 3.18 -7.46 19.34
C LEU A 143 4.44 -6.57 19.31
N ILE A 144 5.51 -7.08 18.70
CA ILE A 144 6.77 -6.33 18.58
C ILE A 144 6.54 -5.04 17.78
N LEU A 145 5.91 -5.16 16.60
CA LEU A 145 5.65 -4.01 15.75
C LEU A 145 4.60 -3.07 16.34
N GLN A 146 3.62 -3.58 17.09
CA GLN A 146 2.65 -2.77 17.83
C GLN A 146 3.34 -1.82 18.82
N TYR A 147 4.35 -2.30 19.55
CA TYR A 147 5.12 -1.46 20.47
C TYR A 147 6.05 -0.48 19.72
N ILE A 148 6.67 -0.91 18.62
CA ILE A 148 7.52 -0.03 17.78
C ILE A 148 6.69 1.11 17.14
N LEU A 149 5.46 0.81 16.72
CA LEU A 149 4.56 1.78 16.07
C LEU A 149 3.67 2.54 17.07
N TYR A 150 3.73 2.21 18.35
CA TYR A 150 3.05 2.96 19.41
C TYR A 150 3.33 4.48 19.37
N PRO A 151 4.60 4.95 19.34
CA PRO A 151 4.89 6.38 19.24
C PRO A 151 4.35 7.01 17.96
N VAL A 152 4.34 6.28 16.84
CA VAL A 152 3.79 6.77 15.56
C VAL A 152 2.28 6.98 15.69
N SER A 153 1.56 6.01 16.26
CA SER A 153 0.12 6.13 16.51
C SER A 153 -0.21 7.27 17.48
N TRP A 154 0.65 7.53 18.45
CA TRP A 154 0.46 8.64 19.38
C TRP A 154 0.67 10.00 18.69
N LEU A 155 1.71 10.11 17.84
CA LEU A 155 1.99 11.31 17.04
C LEU A 155 0.90 11.63 16.02
N MET A 156 0.14 10.63 15.55
CA MET A 156 -1.04 10.85 14.68
C MET A 156 -2.22 11.50 15.41
N GLY A 157 -2.15 11.69 16.74
CA GLY A 157 -3.19 12.36 17.53
C GLY A 157 -4.29 11.42 18.04
N THR A 158 -4.05 10.11 18.06
CA THR A 158 -5.01 9.12 18.57
C THR A 158 -5.22 9.28 20.08
N PRO A 159 -6.46 9.22 20.59
CA PRO A 159 -6.73 9.25 22.03
C PRO A 159 -5.99 8.15 22.78
N ASN A 160 -5.39 8.46 23.95
CA ASN A 160 -4.53 7.54 24.72
C ASN A 160 -5.12 6.14 24.96
N GLN A 161 -6.44 6.03 25.12
CA GLN A 161 -7.15 4.77 25.32
C GLN A 161 -7.17 3.86 24.07
N ASP A 162 -7.00 4.43 22.87
CA ASP A 162 -7.09 3.72 21.59
C ASP A 162 -5.74 3.65 20.85
N VAL A 163 -4.69 4.35 21.32
CA VAL A 163 -3.34 4.31 20.72
C VAL A 163 -2.85 2.87 20.53
N MET A 164 -3.09 2.01 21.52
CA MET A 164 -2.66 0.61 21.48
C MET A 164 -3.41 -0.20 20.41
N LYS A 165 -4.68 0.13 20.14
CA LYS A 165 -5.47 -0.53 19.09
C LYS A 165 -5.05 -0.04 17.72
N VAL A 166 -4.80 1.27 17.57
CA VAL A 166 -4.38 1.86 16.30
C VAL A 166 -2.96 1.43 15.93
N SER A 167 -2.03 1.36 16.88
CA SER A 167 -0.68 0.84 16.62
C SER A 167 -0.67 -0.63 16.19
N ARG A 168 -1.61 -1.42 16.73
CA ARG A 168 -1.83 -2.81 16.30
C ARG A 168 -2.32 -2.89 14.84
N LEU A 169 -3.29 -2.06 14.46
CA LEU A 169 -3.78 -2.00 13.08
C LEU A 169 -2.68 -1.55 12.10
N LEU A 170 -1.84 -0.59 12.52
CA LEU A 170 -0.67 -0.17 11.74
C LEU A 170 0.36 -1.30 11.59
N ALA A 171 0.61 -2.07 12.65
CA ALA A 171 1.49 -3.22 12.61
C ALA A 171 0.96 -4.30 11.66
N LEU A 172 -0.33 -4.65 11.75
CA LEU A 172 -0.97 -5.60 10.84
C LEU A 172 -0.86 -5.14 9.39
N LYS A 173 -1.19 -3.87 9.10
CA LYS A 173 -1.09 -3.30 7.75
C LYS A 173 0.32 -3.41 7.17
N LEU A 174 1.36 -3.24 8.00
CA LEU A 174 2.76 -3.27 7.57
C LEU A 174 3.29 -4.69 7.37
N ILE A 175 2.85 -5.64 8.19
CA ILE A 175 3.33 -7.03 8.16
C ILE A 175 2.64 -7.84 7.08
N THR A 176 1.31 -7.75 7.01
CA THR A 176 0.52 -8.60 6.11
C THR A 176 0.25 -7.83 4.84
N ASN A 177 -0.72 -6.93 4.86
CA ASN A 177 -1.16 -6.08 3.78
C ASN A 177 -2.35 -5.23 4.29
N GLU A 178 -2.70 -4.15 3.60
CA GLU A 178 -3.97 -3.44 3.77
C GLU A 178 -5.22 -4.35 3.68
N PHE A 179 -5.16 -5.46 2.95
CA PHE A 179 -6.28 -6.41 2.78
C PHE A 179 -6.65 -7.19 4.05
N VAL A 180 -5.67 -7.48 4.90
CA VAL A 180 -5.87 -8.26 6.13
C VAL A 180 -6.09 -7.35 7.33
N ALA A 181 -5.67 -6.08 7.24
CA ALA A 181 -5.81 -5.10 8.30
C ALA A 181 -7.18 -4.39 8.32
N CYS A 182 -8.04 -4.63 7.32
CA CYS A 182 -9.33 -3.97 7.12
C CYS A 182 -10.51 -4.63 7.86
#